data_AF-A0A9E4SLU8-F1
#
_entry.id   AF-A0A9E4SLU8-F1
#
_cell.length_a   1.000
_cell.length_b   1.000
_cell.length_c   1.000
_cell.angle_alpha   90.00
_cell.angle_beta   90.00
_cell.angle_gamma   90.00
#
_symmetry.space_group_name_H-M   'P 1'
#
loop_
_entity.id
_entity.type
_entity.pdbx_description
1 polymer ?
#
loop_
_entity_poly.entity_id
_entity_poly.type
_entity_poly.pdbx_seq_one_letter_code
_entity_poly.pdbx_strand_id
1 'polypeptide(L)' 'MDLPFSEELRRDLDSVWERIFSHPFLKEVQAGTLPLEKFRYYVIQDYH' A
#
# COMPACT_ATOMS: atom_id res chain seq x y z
N MET A 1 -18.56 11.43 21.96
CA MET A 1 -17.47 12.15 21.30
C MET A 1 -17.33 11.46 19.96
N ASP A 2 -17.54 12.19 18.88
CA ASP A 2 -17.42 11.63 17.53
C ASP A 2 -15.97 11.25 17.25
N LEU A 3 -15.75 10.30 16.35
CA LEU A 3 -14.40 9.92 15.93
C LEU A 3 -13.75 11.12 15.22
N PRO A 4 -12.42 11.30 15.34
CA PRO A 4 -11.71 12.21 14.46
C PRO A 4 -12.03 11.86 13.00
N PHE A 5 -12.27 12.87 12.16
CA PHE A 5 -12.62 12.68 10.75
C PHE A 5 -11.65 11.77 9.98
N SER A 6 -10.36 11.81 10.33
CA SER A 6 -9.34 10.91 9.77
C SER A 6 -9.57 9.43 10.08
N GLU A 7 -10.08 9.12 11.27
CA GLU A 7 -10.40 7.75 11.69
C GLU A 7 -11.66 7.24 11.00
N GLU A 8 -12.64 8.11 10.77
CA GLU A 8 -13.83 7.79 9.98
C GLU A 8 -13.44 7.38 8.55
N LEU A 9 -12.64 8.20 7.86
CA LEU A 9 -12.14 7.89 6.52
C LEU A 9 -11.30 6.61 6.50
N ARG A 10 -10.47 6.38 7.51
CA ARG A 10 -9.64 5.16 7.60
C ARG A 10 -10.50 3.91 7.74
N ARG A 11 -11.58 3.99 8.54
CA ARG A 11 -12.54 2.90 8.75
C ARG A 11 -13.38 2.65 7.49
N ASP A 12 -13.82 3.70 6.82
CA ASP A 12 -14.64 3.57 5.61
C ASP A 12 -13.89 2.90 4.45
N LEU A 13 -12.55 3.03 4.42
CA LEU A 13 -11.67 2.43 3.42
C LEU A 13 -10.97 1.15 3.89
N ASP A 14 -11.38 0.55 5.02
CA ASP A 14 -10.63 -0.56 5.64
C ASP A 14 -10.41 -1.74 4.67
N SER A 15 -11.43 -2.10 3.90
CA SER A 15 -11.33 -3.15 2.87
C SER A 15 -10.32 -2.84 1.75
N VAL A 16 -10.13 -1.55 1.41
CA VAL A 16 -9.12 -1.14 0.42
C VAL A 16 -7.73 -1.24 1.04
N TRP A 17 -7.58 -0.83 2.29
CA TRP A 17 -6.33 -0.97 3.04
C TRP A 17 -5.91 -2.44 3.19
N GLU A 18 -6.84 -3.33 3.54
CA GLU A 18 -6.59 -4.77 3.59
C GLU A 18 -6.07 -5.31 2.26
N ARG A 19 -6.70 -4.89 1.15
CA ARG A 19 -6.27 -5.27 -0.21
C ARG A 19 -4.88 -4.74 -0.53
N ILE A 20 -4.58 -3.49 -0.18
CA ILE A 20 -3.24 -2.90 -0.33
C ILE A 20 -2.22 -3.74 0.44
N PHE A 21 -2.45 -4.02 1.72
CA PHE A 21 -1.52 -4.80 2.54
C PHE A 21 -1.36 -6.26 2.11
N SER A 22 -2.38 -6.83 1.46
CA SER A 22 -2.31 -8.17 0.87
C SER A 22 -1.66 -8.21 -0.52
N HIS A 23 -1.43 -7.06 -1.16
CA HIS A 23 -0.98 -7.03 -2.53
C HIS A 23 0.41 -7.68 -2.68
N PRO A 24 0.62 -8.55 -3.69
CA PRO A 24 1.89 -9.26 -3.86
C PRO A 24 3.10 -8.34 -3.88
N PHE A 25 3.00 -7.18 -4.53
CA PHE A 25 4.08 -6.19 -4.55
C PHE A 25 4.58 -5.82 -3.15
N LEU A 26 3.70 -5.44 -2.22
CA LEU A 26 4.11 -5.04 -0.87
C LEU A 26 4.62 -6.24 -0.05
N LYS A 27 4.01 -7.42 -0.22
CA LYS A 27 4.48 -8.66 0.42
C LYS A 27 5.90 -9.04 -0.05
N GLU A 28 6.14 -8.97 -1.36
CA GLU A 28 7.44 -9.29 -1.97
C GLU A 28 8.51 -8.24 -1.60
N VAL A 29 8.16 -6.95 -1.49
CA VAL A 29 9.06 -5.91 -0.98
C VAL A 29 9.45 -6.21 0.46
N GLN A 30 8.48 -6.50 1.33
CA GLN A 30 8.74 -6.83 2.74
C GLN A 30 9.62 -8.08 2.87
N ALA A 31 9.38 -9.10 2.05
CA ALA A 31 10.14 -10.35 2.05
C ALA A 31 11.52 -10.24 1.39
N GLY A 32 11.81 -9.13 0.69
CA GLY A 32 13.04 -8.97 -0.09
C GLY A 32 13.08 -9.86 -1.35
N THR A 33 11.93 -10.31 -1.84
CA THR A 33 11.80 -11.21 -3.00
C THR A 33 11.25 -10.53 -4.24
N LEU A 34 10.91 -9.24 -4.18
CA LEU A 34 10.42 -8.49 -5.33
C LEU A 34 11.52 -8.44 -6.41
N PRO A 35 11.22 -8.86 -7.66
CA PRO A 35 12.17 -8.70 -8.76
C PRO A 35 12.59 -7.25 -8.96
N LEU A 36 13.89 -7.03 -9.13
CA LEU A 36 14.50 -5.69 -9.17
C LEU A 36 13.89 -4.80 -10.28
N GLU A 37 13.52 -5.39 -11.41
CA GLU A 37 12.89 -4.68 -12.53
C GLU A 37 11.52 -4.09 -12.17
N LYS A 38 10.72 -4.79 -11.34
CA LYS A 38 9.44 -4.26 -10.84
C LYS A 38 9.65 -3.12 -9.87
N PHE A 39 10.65 -3.25 -9.00
CA PHE A 39 11.02 -2.19 -8.06
C PHE A 39 11.50 -0.93 -8.80
N ARG A 40 12.38 -1.10 -9.79
CA ARG A 40 12.86 -0.02 -10.65
C ARG A 40 11.70 0.67 -11.38
N TYR A 41 10.76 -0.11 -11.93
CA TYR A 41 9.58 0.45 -12.58
C TYR A 41 8.77 1.32 -11.62
N TYR A 42 8.50 0.83 -10.40
CA TYR A 42 7.80 1.59 -9.37
C TYR A 42 8.49 2.92 -9.04
N VAL A 43 9.81 2.91 -8.80
CA VAL A 43 10.58 4.13 -8.47
C VAL A 43 10.56 5.15 -9.61
N ILE A 44 10.61 4.70 -10.87
CA ILE A 44 10.50 5.60 -12.03
C ILE A 44 9.11 6.26 -12.07
N GLN A 45 8.04 5.52 -11.74
CA GLN A 45 6.70 6.10 -11.68
C GLN A 45 6.54 7.07 -10.50
N ASP A 46 7.17 6.79 -9.34
CA ASP A 46 7.11 7.63 -8.14
C ASP A 46 7.82 8.98 -8.31
N TYR A 47 8.70 9.10 -9.31
CA TYR A 47 9.37 10.35 -9.65
C TYR A 47 8.46 11.35 -10.40
N HIS A 48 7.38 10.88 -11.00
CA HIS A 48 6.47 11.67 -11.84
C HIS A 48 5.22 12.11 -11.08
#